data_AF-A0A093V8J5-F1
#
_entry.id   AF-A0A093V8J5-F1
#
_cell.length_a   1.000
_cell.length_b   1.000
_cell.length_c   1.000
_cell.angle_alpha   90.00
_cell.angle_beta   90.00
_cell.angle_gamma   90.00
#
_symmetry.space_group_name_H-M   'P 1'
#
loop_
_entity.id
_entity.type
_entity.pdbx_description
1 polymer ?
#
loop_
_entity_poly.entity_id
_entity_poly.type
_entity_poly.pdbx_seq_one_letter_code
_entity_poly.pdbx_strand_id
1 'polypeptide(L)'
;MAHQSNSTSSTHVISFFDDFPDFVPDPSAGIRKNFARLAAHRQWKTSSKKYKRNWNKYVRMEFDKAYGTNHTRLESWQNLCIEVGIGHLSSITQCKKALSKINVNIVDLMECRWSGNKPRLFPSLNSLRNYTKEHDLYFPRDAAKKEGFVKILLKPIL
;
A
#
# COMPACT_ATOMS: atom_id res chain seq x y z
N MET A 1 15.36 32.27 35.46
CA MET A 1 16.19 31.59 34.44
C MET A 1 16.03 30.09 34.62
N ALA A 2 15.94 29.37 33.50
CA ALA A 2 15.86 27.91 33.33
C ALA A 2 14.58 27.21 33.83
N HIS A 3 13.60 27.08 32.93
CA HIS A 3 12.75 25.88 32.86
C HIS A 3 13.38 24.93 31.83
N GLN A 4 13.73 23.73 32.29
CA GLN A 4 14.19 22.63 31.45
C GLN A 4 13.02 22.13 30.60
N SER A 5 13.20 22.12 29.29
CA SER A 5 12.29 21.52 28.32
C SER A 5 12.50 20.01 28.25
N ASN A 6 11.43 19.27 28.55
CA ASN A 6 11.32 17.81 28.47
C ASN A 6 11.64 17.29 27.06
N SER A 7 12.42 16.21 27.00
CA SER A 7 12.71 15.43 25.80
C SER A 7 11.48 14.61 25.41
N THR A 8 10.93 14.86 24.22
CA THR A 8 9.83 14.07 23.64
C THR A 8 10.39 12.83 22.94
N SER A 9 10.07 11.65 23.48
CA SER A 9 10.25 10.35 22.81
C SER A 9 9.50 10.35 21.48
N SER A 10 10.23 10.48 20.37
CA SER A 10 9.69 10.25 19.03
C SER A 10 9.54 8.75 18.81
N THR A 11 8.29 8.27 18.77
CA THR A 11 7.96 6.92 18.30
C THR A 11 8.45 6.78 16.86
N HIS A 12 9.65 6.25 16.65
CA HIS A 12 10.19 6.01 15.31
C HIS A 12 9.31 4.95 14.63
N VAL A 13 8.49 5.39 13.68
CA VAL A 13 7.72 4.48 12.83
C VAL A 13 8.73 3.75 11.96
N ILE A 14 8.90 2.44 12.21
CA ILE A 14 9.85 1.58 11.48
C ILE A 14 9.65 1.75 9.97
N SER A 15 10.70 2.18 9.27
CA SER A 15 10.71 2.38 7.83
C SER A 15 11.37 1.19 7.14
N PHE A 16 10.90 0.84 5.94
CA PHE A 16 11.59 -0.14 5.11
C PHE A 16 13.01 0.31 4.73
N PHE A 17 13.21 1.63 4.61
CA PHE A 17 14.50 2.21 4.24
C PHE A 17 15.53 2.16 5.38
N ASP A 18 15.13 1.84 6.62
CA ASP A 18 16.07 1.70 7.75
C ASP A 18 17.05 0.53 7.54
N ASP A 19 16.70 -0.46 6.70
CA ASP A 19 17.60 -1.55 6.28
C ASP A 19 18.72 -1.07 5.31
N PHE A 20 18.69 0.20 4.89
CA PHE A 20 19.52 0.77 3.82
C PHE A 20 20.06 2.16 4.23
N PRO A 21 20.95 2.25 5.23
CA PRO A 21 21.35 3.52 5.85
C PRO A 21 22.09 4.48 4.90
N ASP A 22 22.68 3.97 3.83
CA ASP A 22 23.34 4.72 2.75
C ASP A 22 22.37 5.11 1.61
N PHE A 23 21.06 4.96 1.80
CA PHE A 23 20.03 5.40 0.84
C PHE A 23 19.04 6.35 1.49
N VAL A 24 18.79 7.49 0.84
CA VAL A 24 17.80 8.48 1.30
C VAL A 24 16.57 8.48 0.38
N PRO A 25 15.38 8.08 0.86
CA PRO A 25 14.15 8.17 0.08
C PRO A 25 13.78 9.64 -0.18
N ASP A 26 13.16 9.90 -1.32
CA ASP A 26 12.65 11.23 -1.67
C ASP A 26 11.22 11.34 -1.15
N PRO A 27 10.95 12.20 -0.15
CA PRO A 27 9.60 12.33 0.42
C PRO A 27 8.59 12.93 -0.56
N SER A 28 9.06 13.59 -1.63
CA SER A 28 8.22 14.14 -2.71
C SER A 28 7.98 13.13 -3.85
N ALA A 29 8.50 11.91 -3.73
CA ALA A 29 8.28 10.83 -4.68
C ALA A 29 7.37 9.75 -4.10
N GLY A 30 6.51 9.19 -4.95
CA GLY A 30 5.63 8.08 -4.56
C GLY A 30 6.36 6.75 -4.42
N ILE A 31 5.59 5.72 -4.08
CA ILE A 31 6.08 4.39 -3.66
C ILE A 31 6.95 3.77 -4.75
N ARG A 32 6.47 3.83 -6.00
CA ARG A 32 7.16 3.22 -7.16
C ARG A 32 8.52 3.86 -7.40
N LYS A 33 8.56 5.19 -7.42
CA LYS A 33 9.78 5.95 -7.72
C LYS A 33 10.84 5.72 -6.63
N ASN A 34 10.44 5.74 -5.36
CA ASN A 34 11.36 5.50 -4.26
C ASN A 34 11.94 4.08 -4.29
N PHE A 35 11.11 3.06 -4.55
CA PHE A 35 11.62 1.70 -4.69
C PHE A 35 12.53 1.53 -5.91
N ALA A 36 12.16 2.10 -7.06
CA ALA A 36 12.97 2.04 -8.26
C ALA A 36 14.36 2.68 -8.06
N ARG A 37 14.43 3.82 -7.36
CA ARG A 37 15.70 4.47 -6.99
C ARG A 37 16.55 3.58 -6.08
N LEU A 38 15.94 2.96 -5.07
CA LEU A 38 16.66 2.01 -4.20
C LEU A 38 17.13 0.78 -4.99
N ALA A 39 16.27 0.20 -5.84
CA ALA A 39 16.62 -0.95 -6.65
C ALA A 39 17.79 -0.65 -7.59
N ALA A 40 17.82 0.54 -8.20
CA ALA A 40 18.95 1.02 -9.00
C ALA A 40 20.22 1.20 -8.16
N HIS A 41 20.11 1.86 -7.00
CA HIS A 41 21.23 2.04 -6.05
C HIS A 41 21.84 0.71 -5.61
N ARG A 42 21.00 -0.33 -5.47
CA ARG A 42 21.40 -1.69 -5.11
C ARG A 42 21.69 -2.61 -6.29
N GLN A 43 21.57 -2.11 -7.51
CA GLN A 43 21.75 -2.86 -8.76
C GLN A 43 20.88 -4.14 -8.83
N TRP A 44 19.65 -4.09 -8.28
CA TRP A 44 18.71 -5.21 -8.35
C TRP A 44 18.04 -5.26 -9.71
N LYS A 45 18.24 -6.36 -10.44
CA LYS A 45 17.48 -6.66 -11.67
C LYS A 45 16.01 -6.91 -11.31
N THR A 46 15.08 -6.33 -12.06
CA THR A 46 13.61 -6.41 -11.84
C THR A 46 13.09 -7.85 -11.74
N SER A 47 13.64 -8.77 -12.53
CA SER A 47 13.26 -10.19 -12.50
C SER A 47 13.86 -10.97 -11.33
N SER A 48 14.84 -10.41 -10.61
CA SER A 48 15.60 -11.13 -9.58
C SER A 48 14.76 -11.45 -8.35
N LYS A 49 15.10 -12.57 -7.69
CA LYS A 49 14.50 -12.96 -6.40
C LYS A 49 14.69 -11.87 -5.33
N LYS A 50 15.83 -11.16 -5.35
CA LYS A 50 16.14 -10.08 -4.40
C LYS A 50 15.26 -8.86 -4.63
N TYR A 51 15.02 -8.46 -5.88
CA TYR A 51 14.08 -7.40 -6.23
C TYR A 51 12.67 -7.74 -5.72
N LYS A 52 12.13 -8.89 -6.11
CA LYS A 52 10.77 -9.32 -5.74
C LYS A 52 10.57 -9.43 -4.23
N ARG A 53 11.56 -9.98 -3.51
CA ARG A 53 11.51 -10.09 -2.04
C ARG A 53 11.43 -8.71 -1.38
N ASN A 54 12.29 -7.78 -1.80
CA ASN A 54 12.31 -6.44 -1.23
C ASN A 54 11.09 -5.62 -1.63
N TRP A 55 10.60 -5.77 -2.87
CA TRP A 55 9.36 -5.15 -3.31
C TRP A 55 8.19 -5.59 -2.44
N ASN A 56 8.02 -6.90 -2.26
CA ASN A 56 6.96 -7.46 -1.42
C ASN A 56 7.04 -6.98 0.03
N LYS A 57 8.24 -6.91 0.62
CA LYS A 57 8.43 -6.37 1.97
C LYS A 57 8.02 -4.89 2.01
N TYR A 58 8.51 -4.10 1.07
CA TYR A 58 8.27 -2.66 0.99
C TYR A 58 6.80 -2.31 0.82
N VAL A 59 6.13 -2.85 -0.22
CA VAL A 59 4.72 -2.51 -0.49
C VAL A 59 3.78 -2.97 0.63
N ARG A 60 4.14 -4.02 1.37
CA ARG A 60 3.41 -4.45 2.56
C ARG A 60 3.54 -3.44 3.69
N MET A 61 4.76 -3.00 3.99
CA MET A 61 5.01 -2.01 5.03
C MET A 61 4.34 -0.67 4.71
N GLU A 62 4.42 -0.22 3.45
CA GLU A 62 3.74 1.00 3.01
C GLU A 62 2.22 0.87 3.07
N PHE A 63 1.66 -0.31 2.77
CA PHE A 63 0.22 -0.54 2.91
C PHE A 63 -0.23 -0.45 4.37
N ASP A 64 0.48 -1.14 5.27
CA ASP A 64 0.18 -1.13 6.70
C ASP A 64 0.32 0.28 7.28
N LYS A 65 1.30 1.07 6.82
CA LYS A 65 1.47 2.49 7.19
C LYS A 65 0.33 3.36 6.65
N ALA A 66 -0.07 3.16 5.40
CA ALA A 66 -1.08 3.99 4.74
C ALA A 66 -2.50 3.71 5.25
N TYR A 67 -2.85 2.45 5.50
CA TYR A 67 -4.22 2.03 5.84
C TYR A 67 -4.40 1.60 7.30
N GLY A 68 -3.29 1.44 8.03
CA GLY A 68 -3.30 0.89 9.38
C GLY A 68 -3.58 -0.62 9.40
N THR A 69 -3.36 -1.22 10.55
CA THR A 69 -3.56 -2.66 10.80
C THR A 69 -4.81 -2.95 11.64
N ASN A 70 -5.51 -1.91 12.10
CA ASN A 70 -6.76 -2.06 12.85
C ASN A 70 -7.97 -2.14 11.91
N HIS A 71 -8.43 -3.36 11.67
CA HIS A 71 -9.54 -3.67 10.79
C HIS A 71 -10.88 -3.88 11.53
N THR A 72 -10.96 -3.60 12.83
CA THR A 72 -12.20 -3.79 13.63
C THR A 72 -13.08 -2.54 13.68
N ARG A 73 -12.55 -1.37 13.27
CA ARG A 73 -13.30 -0.11 13.24
C ARG A 73 -14.06 0.05 11.94
N LEU A 74 -15.36 0.33 12.02
CA LEU A 74 -16.22 0.62 10.87
C LEU A 74 -15.68 1.77 10.00
N GLU A 75 -15.23 2.84 10.65
CA GLU A 75 -14.69 4.03 10.01
C GLU A 75 -13.53 3.71 9.05
N SER A 76 -12.63 2.80 9.43
CA SER A 76 -11.52 2.39 8.55
C SER A 76 -12.02 1.76 7.24
N TRP A 77 -13.12 1.02 7.29
CA TRP A 77 -13.75 0.42 6.10
C TRP A 77 -14.54 1.45 5.29
N GLN A 78 -15.24 2.37 5.94
CA GLN A 78 -16.00 3.44 5.28
C GLN A 78 -15.07 4.39 4.53
N ASN A 79 -13.93 4.77 5.13
CA ASN A 79 -12.93 5.63 4.47
C ASN A 79 -12.40 4.98 3.19
N LEU A 80 -12.11 3.68 3.24
CA LEU A 80 -11.70 2.93 2.04
C LEU A 80 -12.83 2.85 1.00
N CYS A 81 -14.08 2.66 1.42
CA CYS A 81 -15.24 2.71 0.50
C CYS A 81 -15.38 4.06 -0.20
N ILE A 82 -15.20 5.17 0.51
CA ILE A 82 -15.25 6.53 -0.05
C ILE A 82 -14.11 6.75 -1.06
N GLU A 83 -12.89 6.34 -0.71
CA GLU A 83 -11.70 6.48 -1.56
C GLU A 83 -11.85 5.76 -2.91
N VAL A 84 -12.53 4.60 -2.94
CA VAL A 84 -12.85 3.87 -4.17
C VAL A 84 -14.23 4.19 -4.75
N GLY A 85 -14.88 5.27 -4.29
CA GLY A 85 -16.11 5.79 -4.89
C GLY A 85 -17.41 5.03 -4.59
N ILE A 86 -17.43 4.15 -3.58
CA ILE A 86 -18.66 3.46 -3.13
C ILE A 86 -19.55 4.40 -2.30
N GLY A 87 -18.94 5.27 -1.49
CA GLY A 87 -19.65 6.12 -0.53
C GLY A 87 -19.76 5.50 0.87
N HIS A 88 -20.62 6.08 1.71
CA HIS A 88 -20.78 5.68 3.10
C HIS A 88 -21.74 4.49 3.25
N LEU A 89 -21.37 3.49 4.06
CA LEU A 89 -22.16 2.29 4.33
C LEU A 89 -22.26 2.04 5.83
N SER A 90 -23.35 1.41 6.30
CA SER A 90 -23.67 1.37 7.74
C SER A 90 -22.98 0.25 8.53
N SER A 91 -22.28 -0.68 7.87
CA SER A 91 -21.58 -1.78 8.57
C SER A 91 -20.33 -2.27 7.84
N ILE A 92 -19.43 -2.91 8.60
CA ILE A 92 -18.20 -3.53 8.09
C ILE A 92 -18.55 -4.60 7.04
N THR A 93 -19.58 -5.38 7.30
CA THR A 93 -20.06 -6.43 6.37
C THR A 93 -20.48 -5.85 5.04
N GLN A 94 -21.23 -4.74 5.04
CA GLN A 94 -21.62 -4.04 3.81
C GLN A 94 -20.39 -3.47 3.08
N CYS A 95 -19.46 -2.85 3.80
CA CYS A 95 -18.22 -2.33 3.23
C CYS A 95 -17.41 -3.45 2.54
N LYS A 96 -17.18 -4.57 3.25
CA LYS A 96 -16.48 -5.74 2.70
C LYS A 96 -17.15 -6.27 1.43
N LYS A 97 -18.48 -6.38 1.43
CA LYS A 97 -19.27 -6.86 0.28
C LYS A 97 -19.20 -5.90 -0.91
N ALA A 98 -19.18 -4.60 -0.68
CA ALA A 98 -19.05 -3.62 -1.75
C ALA A 98 -17.62 -3.60 -2.31
N LEU A 99 -16.62 -3.54 -1.44
CA LEU A 99 -15.20 -3.55 -1.80
C LEU A 99 -14.79 -4.83 -2.54
N SER A 100 -15.38 -5.98 -2.22
CA SER A 100 -15.07 -7.24 -2.91
C SER A 100 -15.43 -7.22 -4.40
N LYS A 101 -16.30 -6.30 -4.83
CA LYS A 101 -16.68 -6.11 -6.24
C LYS A 101 -15.76 -5.13 -6.98
N ILE A 102 -14.97 -4.36 -6.26
CA ILE A 102 -14.06 -3.38 -6.84
C ILE A 102 -12.82 -4.10 -7.38
N ASN A 103 -12.44 -3.76 -8.60
CA ASN A 103 -11.15 -4.14 -9.18
C ASN A 103 -10.26 -2.89 -9.17
N VAL A 104 -9.26 -2.88 -8.31
CA VAL A 104 -8.26 -1.81 -8.18
C VAL A 104 -6.90 -2.46 -7.95
N ASN A 105 -5.83 -1.85 -8.48
CA ASN A 105 -4.48 -2.27 -8.15
C ASN A 105 -4.09 -1.67 -6.79
N ILE A 106 -3.66 -2.49 -5.83
CA ILE A 106 -3.37 -2.04 -4.46
C ILE A 106 -2.19 -1.05 -4.43
N VAL A 107 -1.22 -1.19 -5.34
CA VAL A 107 -0.09 -0.25 -5.43
C VAL A 107 -0.56 1.10 -5.98
N ASP A 108 -1.44 1.12 -7.00
CA ASP A 108 -2.09 2.37 -7.44
C ASP A 108 -2.88 3.03 -6.32
N LEU A 109 -3.61 2.24 -5.53
CA LEU A 109 -4.42 2.75 -4.43
C LEU A 109 -3.57 3.54 -3.43
N MET A 110 -2.43 2.99 -3.00
CA MET A 110 -1.47 3.70 -2.14
C MET A 110 -0.85 4.93 -2.82
N GLU A 111 -0.51 4.85 -4.11
CA GLU A 111 0.06 5.98 -4.86
C GLU A 111 -0.94 7.14 -5.01
N CYS A 112 -2.21 6.81 -5.22
CA CYS A 112 -3.31 7.77 -5.33
C CYS A 112 -3.55 8.46 -3.99
N ARG A 113 -3.53 7.70 -2.88
CA ARG A 113 -3.60 8.27 -1.53
C ARG A 113 -2.45 9.24 -1.25
N TRP A 114 -1.23 8.88 -1.65
CA TRP A 114 -0.05 9.75 -1.50
C TRP A 114 -0.17 11.04 -2.34
N SER A 115 -0.63 10.93 -3.59
CA SER A 115 -0.72 12.06 -4.53
C SER A 115 -2.00 12.88 -4.42
N GLY A 116 -2.98 12.45 -3.62
CA GLY A 116 -4.31 13.07 -3.54
C GLY A 116 -5.22 12.78 -4.75
N ASN A 117 -4.81 11.88 -5.64
CA ASN A 117 -5.58 11.49 -6.82
C ASN A 117 -6.62 10.40 -6.50
N LYS A 118 -7.58 10.20 -7.39
CA LYS A 118 -8.52 9.06 -7.31
C LYS A 118 -7.92 7.81 -7.94
N PRO A 119 -8.08 6.63 -7.30
CA PRO A 119 -7.60 5.38 -7.86
C PRO A 119 -8.34 4.98 -9.14
N ARG A 120 -7.62 4.41 -10.09
CA ARG A 120 -8.21 3.79 -11.28
C ARG A 120 -8.99 2.54 -10.90
N LEU A 121 -10.28 2.53 -11.19
CA LEU A 121 -11.11 1.34 -11.07
C LEU A 121 -11.20 0.62 -12.42
N PHE A 122 -11.03 -0.69 -12.38
CA PHE A 122 -11.02 -1.53 -13.56
C PHE A 122 -12.41 -2.14 -13.77
N PRO A 123 -12.95 -2.12 -15.01
CA PRO A 123 -14.29 -2.65 -15.29
C PRO A 123 -14.36 -4.16 -15.13
N SER A 124 -13.23 -4.87 -15.22
CA SER A 124 -13.17 -6.32 -15.06
C SER A 124 -11.89 -6.78 -14.39
N LEU A 125 -11.94 -7.97 -13.80
CA LEU A 125 -10.76 -8.65 -13.28
C LEU A 125 -9.69 -8.84 -14.37
N ASN A 126 -10.09 -9.14 -15.60
CA ASN A 126 -9.14 -9.32 -16.70
C ASN A 126 -8.39 -8.02 -17.03
N SER A 127 -9.09 -6.88 -17.03
CA SER A 127 -8.44 -5.58 -17.24
C SER A 127 -7.46 -5.23 -16.11
N LEU A 128 -7.80 -5.53 -14.86
CA LEU A 128 -6.88 -5.38 -13.72
C LEU A 128 -5.65 -6.29 -13.85
N ARG A 129 -5.84 -7.55 -14.31
CA ARG A 129 -4.74 -8.50 -14.52
C ARG A 129 -3.77 -8.02 -15.57
N ASN A 130 -4.27 -7.62 -16.74
CA ASN A 130 -3.45 -7.16 -17.85
C ASN A 130 -2.62 -5.96 -17.44
N TYR A 131 -3.27 -4.95 -16.84
CA TYR A 131 -2.59 -3.77 -16.32
C TYR A 131 -1.52 -4.13 -15.26
N THR A 132 -1.85 -5.01 -14.32
CA THR A 132 -0.89 -5.39 -13.27
C THR A 132 0.35 -6.09 -13.85
N LYS A 133 0.16 -6.94 -14.86
CA LYS A 133 1.25 -7.64 -15.57
C LYS A 133 2.09 -6.67 -16.40
N GLU A 134 1.45 -5.81 -17.18
CA GLU A 134 2.09 -4.83 -18.06
C GLU A 134 3.01 -3.87 -17.28
N HIS A 135 2.60 -3.47 -16.08
CA HIS A 135 3.35 -2.51 -15.26
C HIS A 135 4.18 -3.16 -14.14
N ASP A 136 4.20 -4.50 -14.02
CA ASP A 136 4.87 -5.24 -12.93
C ASP A 136 4.44 -4.80 -11.50
N LEU A 137 3.17 -4.40 -11.34
CA LEU A 137 2.63 -3.79 -10.11
C LEU A 137 2.00 -4.80 -9.16
N TYR A 138 2.77 -5.83 -8.81
CA TYR A 138 2.28 -6.92 -7.98
C TYR A 138 2.18 -6.54 -6.50
N PHE A 139 1.16 -7.06 -5.82
CA PHE A 139 1.07 -7.05 -4.35
C PHE A 139 1.22 -8.49 -3.81
N PRO A 140 1.96 -8.70 -2.70
CA PRO A 140 2.23 -10.05 -2.16
C PRO A 140 0.96 -10.83 -1.83
N ARG A 141 0.82 -12.03 -2.40
CA ARG A 141 -0.35 -12.90 -2.19
C ARG A 141 -0.46 -13.41 -0.75
N ASP A 142 0.66 -13.61 -0.07
CA ASP A 142 0.69 -14.03 1.34
C ASP A 142 0.14 -12.96 2.29
N ALA A 143 0.14 -11.68 1.89
CA ALA A 143 -0.48 -10.62 2.66
C ALA A 143 -2.01 -10.78 2.74
N ALA A 144 -2.65 -11.42 1.75
CA ALA A 144 -4.09 -11.71 1.77
C ALA A 144 -4.49 -12.87 2.69
N LYS A 145 -3.52 -13.60 3.27
CA LYS A 145 -3.81 -14.65 4.27
C LYS A 145 -4.26 -14.08 5.62
N LYS A 146 -3.94 -12.81 5.90
CA LYS A 146 -4.38 -12.11 7.11
C LYS A 146 -5.77 -11.49 6.87
N GLU A 147 -6.60 -11.43 7.90
CA GLU A 147 -7.83 -10.64 7.88
C GLU A 147 -7.52 -9.16 7.66
N GLY A 148 -8.33 -8.46 6.86
CA GLY A 148 -8.14 -7.03 6.60
C GLY A 148 -8.45 -6.61 5.18
N PHE A 149 -8.00 -5.41 4.81
CA PHE A 149 -8.27 -4.79 3.51
C PHE A 149 -7.69 -5.59 2.34
N VAL A 150 -6.44 -6.06 2.48
CA VAL A 150 -5.74 -6.81 1.42
C VAL A 150 -6.51 -8.06 1.03
N LYS A 151 -7.08 -8.80 2.00
CA LYS A 151 -7.89 -10.00 1.73
C LYS A 151 -9.10 -9.71 0.85
N ILE A 152 -9.69 -8.51 0.95
CA ILE A 152 -10.88 -8.11 0.19
C ILE A 152 -10.52 -7.51 -1.18
N LEU A 153 -9.47 -6.69 -1.21
CA LEU A 153 -9.04 -5.96 -2.41
C LEU A 153 -8.21 -6.81 -3.35
N LEU A 154 -7.34 -7.69 -2.83
CA LEU A 154 -6.41 -8.44 -3.67
C LEU A 154 -7.18 -9.44 -4.53
N LYS A 155 -7.06 -9.27 -5.84
CA LYS A 155 -7.63 -10.20 -6.81
C LYS A 155 -6.59 -11.20 -7.31
N PRO A 156 -7.00 -12.41 -7.73
CA PRO A 156 -6.07 -13.36 -8.34
C PRO A 156 -5.50 -12.77 -9.63
N ILE A 157 -4.20 -12.44 -9.62
CA ILE A 157 -3.44 -12.02 -10.80
C ILE A 157 -2.72 -13.26 -11.35
N LEU A 158 -3.46 -14.13 -12.02
CA LEU A 158 -2.93 -15.28 -12.78
C LEU A 158 -2.88 -14.92 -14.26
#